data_AF-A0A5C7MKP5-F1
#
_entry.id   AF-A0A5C7MKP5-F1
#
_cell.length_a   1.000
_cell.length_b   1.000
_cell.length_c   1.000
_cell.angle_alpha   90.00
_cell.angle_beta   90.00
_cell.angle_gamma   90.00
#
_symmetry.space_group_name_H-M   'P 1'
#
loop_
_entity.id
_entity.type
_entity.pdbx_description
1 polymer ?
#
loop_
_entity_poly.entity_id
_entity_poly.type
_entity_poly.pdbx_seq_one_letter_code
_entity_poly.pdbx_strand_id
1 'polypeptide(L)'
;MRKKYACIVTGGNIKPSLVQSNWSYRGNTYQNAFSVKNGCDFSGVSLNQSFKFKIISNIQNNCVVCDIAVLGLPNKELSIQIVL
;
A
#
# COMPACT_ATOMS: atom_id res chain seq x y z
N MET A 1 16.25 -8.42 -0.57
CA MET A 1 14.98 -8.25 0.17
C MET A 1 14.08 -7.33 -0.63
N ARG A 2 12.83 -7.73 -0.94
CA ARG A 2 11.89 -6.87 -1.66
C ARG A 2 11.31 -5.80 -0.72
N LYS A 3 11.07 -4.60 -1.25
CA LYS A 3 10.53 -3.47 -0.49
C LYS A 3 9.03 -3.68 -0.28
N LYS A 4 8.54 -3.44 0.94
CA LYS A 4 7.12 -3.32 1.25
C LYS A 4 6.79 -1.83 1.36
N TYR A 5 5.60 -1.47 0.91
CA TYR A 5 5.18 -0.07 0.84
C TYR A 5 3.94 0.14 1.70
N ALA A 6 3.99 1.21 2.49
CA ALA A 6 2.82 1.81 3.10
C ALA A 6 2.51 3.11 2.34
N CYS A 7 1.23 3.29 2.03
CA CYS A 7 0.73 4.43 1.30
C CYS A 7 -0.32 5.14 2.16
N ILE A 8 -0.40 6.46 2.02
CA ILE A 8 -1.44 7.29 2.62
C ILE A 8 -2.30 7.88 1.50
N VAL A 9 -3.61 7.89 1.67
CA VAL A 9 -4.52 8.50 0.70
C VAL A 9 -4.73 9.96 1.07
N THR A 10 -4.21 10.86 0.24
CA THR A 10 -4.29 12.32 0.44
C THR A 10 -5.45 12.97 -0.34
N GLY A 11 -6.12 12.23 -1.23
CA GLY A 11 -7.25 12.75 -2.01
C GLY A 11 -7.96 11.68 -2.83
N GLY A 12 -9.12 12.05 -3.39
CA GLY A 12 -10.02 11.15 -4.15
C GLY A 12 -11.14 10.54 -3.29
N ASN A 13 -11.91 9.62 -3.88
CA ASN A 13 -13.01 8.92 -3.20
C ASN A 13 -12.62 7.46 -2.94
N ILE A 14 -12.04 7.21 -1.76
CA ILE A 14 -11.76 5.85 -1.29
C ILE A 14 -12.80 5.42 -0.26
N LYS A 15 -13.31 4.19 -0.38
CA LYS A 15 -14.21 3.62 0.63
C LYS A 15 -13.45 3.48 1.96
N PRO A 16 -13.94 4.05 3.08
CA PRO A 16 -13.22 4.00 4.36
C PRO A 16 -12.88 2.58 4.85
N SER A 17 -13.69 1.58 4.48
CA SER A 17 -13.46 0.18 4.85
C SER A 17 -12.20 -0.44 4.22
N LEU A 18 -11.65 0.20 3.18
CA LEU A 18 -10.47 -0.25 2.43
C LEU A 18 -9.15 0.30 2.99
N VAL A 19 -9.21 1.25 3.92
CA VAL A 19 -8.03 1.88 4.51
C VAL A 19 -8.07 1.78 6.03
N GLN A 20 -6.89 1.78 6.63
CA GLN A 20 -6.75 1.95 8.06
C GLN A 20 -6.89 3.44 8.36
N SER A 21 -7.97 3.81 9.05
CA SER A 21 -8.28 5.21 9.36
C SER A 21 -7.14 5.87 10.12
N ASN A 22 -6.60 5.20 11.13
CA ASN A 22 -5.47 5.67 11.93
C ASN A 22 -4.35 4.62 11.96
N TRP A 23 -3.21 4.94 11.37
CA TRP A 23 -2.02 4.09 11.38
C TRP A 23 -0.85 4.80 12.06
N SER A 24 -0.32 4.20 13.12
CA SER A 24 0.83 4.72 13.85
C SER A 24 2.11 4.04 13.39
N TYR A 25 3.11 4.83 13.00
CA TYR A 25 4.43 4.34 12.62
C TYR A 25 5.51 5.31 13.06
N ARG A 26 6.50 4.79 13.81
CA ARG A 26 7.65 5.56 14.33
C ARG A 26 7.26 6.87 15.00
N GLY A 27 6.25 6.84 15.87
CA GLY A 27 5.78 8.01 16.63
C GLY A 27 4.87 8.98 15.85
N ASN A 28 4.62 8.72 14.56
CA ASN A 28 3.72 9.53 13.74
C ASN A 28 2.40 8.78 13.52
N THR A 29 1.30 9.54 13.43
CA THR A 29 -0.02 8.99 13.07
C THR A 29 -0.41 9.49 11.69
N TYR A 30 -0.78 8.54 10.83
CA TYR A 30 -1.18 8.78 9.46
C TYR A 30 -2.65 8.41 9.28
N GLN A 31 -3.37 9.22 8.49
CA GLN A 31 -4.76 8.97 8.14
C GLN A 31 -4.87 8.19 6.84
N ASN A 32 -5.90 7.34 6.73
CA ASN A 32 -6.27 6.64 5.50
C ASN A 32 -5.09 5.86 4.87
N ALA A 33 -4.44 5.02 5.68
CA ALA A 33 -3.26 4.29 5.26
C ALA A 33 -3.59 2.87 4.78
N PHE A 34 -2.81 2.35 3.83
CA PHE A 34 -2.87 0.96 3.40
C PHE A 34 -1.48 0.45 3.00
N SER A 35 -1.29 -0.86 3.01
CA SER A 35 -0.10 -1.52 2.48
C SER A 35 -0.34 -2.09 1.08
N VAL A 36 0.70 -2.12 0.25
CA VAL A 36 0.60 -2.62 -1.12
C VAL A 36 0.74 -4.13 -1.17
N LYS A 37 -0.33 -4.83 -1.57
CA LYS A 37 -0.39 -6.29 -1.67
C LYS A 37 0.34 -6.82 -2.90
N ASN A 38 0.18 -6.18 -4.05
CA ASN A 38 0.86 -6.55 -5.31
C ASN A 38 2.22 -5.87 -5.45
N GLY A 39 3.05 -5.93 -4.41
CA GLY A 39 4.36 -5.27 -4.38
C GLY A 39 5.31 -5.71 -5.51
N CYS A 40 5.05 -6.83 -6.17
CA CYS A 40 5.84 -7.31 -7.30
C CYS A 40 5.60 -6.49 -8.57
N ASP A 41 4.36 -6.03 -8.77
CA ASP A 41 3.95 -5.21 -9.91
C ASP A 41 4.02 -3.71 -9.60
N PHE A 42 4.25 -3.39 -8.31
CA PHE A 42 4.41 -2.03 -7.84
C PHE A 42 5.86 -1.56 -8.04
N SER A 43 6.09 -0.82 -9.13
CA SER A 43 7.38 -0.23 -9.47
C SER A 43 7.22 1.20 -9.99
N GLY A 44 8.33 1.93 -10.14
CA GLY A 44 8.31 3.29 -10.71
C GLY A 44 7.89 4.40 -9.74
N VAL A 45 7.75 4.11 -8.45
CA VAL A 45 7.44 5.10 -7.41
C VAL A 45 8.56 5.15 -6.37
N SER A 46 9.02 6.36 -6.08
CA SER A 46 10.01 6.63 -5.04
C SER A 46 9.34 6.89 -3.68
N LEU A 47 10.12 6.73 -2.61
CA LEU A 47 9.67 7.14 -1.27
C LEU A 47 9.23 8.60 -1.29
N ASN A 48 8.13 8.90 -0.58
CA ASN A 48 7.53 10.24 -0.47
C ASN A 48 6.98 10.82 -1.78
N GLN A 49 6.90 10.05 -2.86
CA GLN A 49 6.27 10.49 -4.10
C GLN A 49 4.75 10.32 -4.04
N SER A 50 4.01 11.32 -4.52
CA SER A 50 2.57 11.21 -4.77
C SER A 50 2.30 10.64 -6.16
N PHE A 51 1.27 9.80 -6.27
CA PHE A 51 0.85 9.18 -7.51
C PHE A 51 -0.65 8.88 -7.47
N LYS A 52 -1.26 8.73 -8.65
CA LYS A 52 -2.63 8.23 -8.76
C LYS A 52 -2.63 6.72 -8.96
N PHE A 53 -3.65 6.07 -8.41
CA PHE A 53 -3.82 4.64 -8.51
C PHE A 53 -5.29 4.27 -8.72
N LYS A 54 -5.50 3.06 -9.21
CA LYS A 54 -6.79 2.36 -9.18
C LYS A 54 -6.64 1.05 -8.41
N ILE A 55 -7.69 0.64 -7.72
CA ILE A 55 -7.75 -0.65 -7.01
C ILE A 55 -8.09 -1.74 -8.02
N ILE A 56 -7.37 -2.85 -7.98
CA ILE A 56 -7.55 -4.00 -8.88
C ILE A 56 -7.86 -5.27 -8.09
N SER A 57 -8.64 -6.18 -8.66
CA SER A 57 -9.06 -7.43 -8.00
C SER A 57 -8.30 -8.66 -8.51
N ASN A 58 -7.87 -8.66 -9.78
CA ASN A 58 -7.14 -9.75 -10.39
C ASN A 58 -5.65 -9.42 -10.45
N ILE A 59 -4.86 -10.21 -9.73
CA ILE A 59 -3.39 -10.14 -9.76
C ILE A 59 -2.90 -11.55 -10.03
N GLN A 60 -2.10 -11.73 -11.06
CA GLN A 60 -1.23 -12.89 -11.15
C GLN A 60 0.00 -12.59 -10.30
N ASN A 61 -0.12 -12.78 -8.97
CA ASN A 61 1.02 -12.69 -8.07
C ASN A 61 1.96 -13.89 -8.35
N ASN A 62 2.76 -13.79 -9.42
CA ASN A 62 3.68 -14.83 -9.88
C ASN A 62 4.94 -14.94 -9.00
N CYS A 63 4.85 -14.53 -7.74
CA CYS A 63 5.98 -14.48 -6.82
C CYS A 63 5.53 -15.02 -5.46
N VAL A 64 6.14 -16.14 -5.04
CA VAL A 64 6.05 -16.66 -3.68
C VAL A 64 6.87 -15.73 -2.77
N VAL A 65 6.24 -15.13 -1.77
CA VAL A 65 6.90 -14.22 -0.82
C VAL A 65 6.88 -14.86 0.56
N CYS A 66 8.05 -15.20 1.11
CA CYS A 66 8.18 -15.59 2.51
C CYS A 66 8.22 -14.34 3.39
N ASP A 67 7.08 -13.97 3.95
CA ASP A 67 6.91 -12.84 4.86
C ASP A 67 7.24 -13.26 6.31
N ILE A 68 8.51 -13.37 6.66
CA ILE A 68 8.90 -13.91 7.98
C ILE A 68 8.83 -12.83 9.10
N ALA A 69 8.93 -11.53 8.79
CA ALA A 69 8.78 -10.47 9.80
C ALA A 69 8.69 -9.06 9.20
N VAL A 70 7.54 -8.69 8.63
CA VAL A 70 7.32 -7.30 8.19
C VAL A 70 6.51 -6.56 9.26
N LEU A 71 7.20 -5.77 10.09
CA LEU A 71 6.58 -4.99 11.15
C LEU A 71 6.27 -3.55 10.72
N GLY A 72 5.17 -3.02 11.25
CA GLY A 72 4.82 -1.61 11.12
C GLY A 72 4.18 -1.23 9.78
N LEU A 73 3.50 -2.15 9.10
CA LEU A 73 2.62 -1.80 7.97
C LEU A 73 1.17 -1.60 8.45
N PRO A 74 0.35 -0.84 7.70
CA PRO A 74 -1.09 -0.85 7.89
C PRO A 74 -1.69 -2.25 7.72
N ASN A 75 -2.72 -2.57 8.50
CA ASN A 75 -3.44 -3.85 8.45
C ASN A 75 -4.32 -4.01 7.21
N LYS A 76 -4.65 -2.90 6.54
CA LYS A 76 -5.42 -2.92 5.30
C LYS A 76 -4.46 -3.01 4.13
N GLU A 77 -4.61 -4.06 3.33
CA GLU A 77 -3.79 -4.28 2.15
C GLU A 77 -4.63 -4.09 0.88
N LEU A 78 -4.07 -3.37 -0.09
CA LEU A 78 -4.72 -3.15 -1.39
C LEU A 78 -3.81 -3.59 -2.53
N SER A 79 -4.45 -4.14 -3.55
CA SER A 79 -3.82 -4.37 -4.84
C SER A 79 -4.12 -3.16 -5.72
N ILE A 80 -3.09 -2.51 -6.23
CA ILE A 80 -3.21 -1.24 -6.94
C ILE A 80 -2.45 -1.24 -8.26
N GLN A 81 -2.95 -0.49 -9.23
CA GLN A 81 -2.24 -0.15 -10.46
C GLN A 81 -2.05 1.36 -10.52
N ILE A 82 -0.83 1.81 -10.77
CA ILE A 82 -0.51 3.23 -10.98
C ILE A 82 -1.09 3.68 -12.32
N VAL A 83 -1.71 4.87 -12.36
CA VAL A 83 -2.41 5.40 -13.55
C VAL A 83 -1.94 6.79 -14.02
N LEU A 84 -0.93 7.38 -13.37
CA LEU A 84 -0.38 8.74 -13.61
C LEU A 84 -1.38 9.89 -13.32
#